data_AF-A0A970LDP5-F1
#
_entry.id   AF-A0A970LDP5-F1
#
_cell.length_a   1.000
_cell.length_b   1.000
_cell.length_c   1.000
_cell.angle_alpha   90.00
_cell.angle_beta   90.00
_cell.angle_gamma   90.00
#
_symmetry.space_group_name_H-M   'P 1'
#
loop_
_entity.id
_entity.type
_entity.pdbx_description
1 polymer ?
#
loop_
_entity_poly.entity_id
_entity_poly.type
_entity_poly.pdbx_seq_one_letter_code
_entity_poly.pdbx_strand_id
1 'polypeptide(L)'
;MKDFISFLKLPPSILSALALASGFIIFAPTKLLERLYFVDFKDKFGFYIGLVFIISISILLVYLIIKSAKYLYDKRKDKKLRENQLKYLKELSGEEKHLLRQIISCPDYTMELPVNNGLVIKLQSFYILTPAGSTHLVNAHDMRIPFFVQPWVIKMARENPDIGI
;
A
#
# COMPACT_ATOMS: atom_id res chain seq x y z
N MET A 1 -26.41 -18.87 16.38
CA MET A 1 -25.81 -18.76 15.02
C MET A 1 -25.05 -17.44 14.81
N LYS A 2 -25.59 -16.28 15.21
CA LYS A 2 -24.90 -14.98 15.06
C LYS A 2 -23.53 -14.94 15.78
N ASP A 3 -23.42 -15.58 16.93
CA ASP A 3 -22.19 -15.57 17.75
C ASP A 3 -21.04 -16.35 17.11
N PHE A 4 -21.34 -17.46 16.44
CA PHE A 4 -20.33 -18.24 15.70
C PHE A 4 -19.76 -17.46 14.50
N ILE A 5 -20.61 -16.72 13.79
CA ILE A 5 -20.17 -15.85 12.68
C ILE A 5 -19.33 -14.69 13.21
N SER A 6 -19.65 -14.15 14.39
CA SER A 6 -18.84 -13.11 15.02
C SER A 6 -17.46 -13.62 15.45
N PHE A 7 -17.37 -14.89 15.87
CA PHE A 7 -16.11 -15.55 16.19
C PHE A 7 -15.19 -15.70 14.97
N LEU A 8 -15.75 -16.06 13.80
CA LEU A 8 -14.98 -16.12 12.54
C LEU A 8 -14.46 -14.76 12.07
N LYS A 9 -15.09 -13.66 12.50
CA LYS A 9 -14.70 -12.28 12.17
C LYS A 9 -13.73 -11.65 13.17
N LEU A 10 -13.21 -12.42 14.13
CA LEU A 10 -12.26 -11.90 15.09
C LEU A 10 -10.99 -11.37 14.41
N PRO A 11 -10.40 -10.28 14.94
CA PRO A 11 -9.11 -9.80 14.48
C PRO A 11 -8.05 -10.91 14.52
N PRO A 12 -7.11 -10.94 13.54
CA PRO A 12 -6.04 -11.94 13.50
C PRO A 12 -5.20 -12.02 14.77
N SER A 13 -5.05 -10.90 15.50
CA SER A 13 -4.35 -10.86 16.79
C SER A 13 -5.03 -11.71 17.87
N ILE A 14 -6.36 -11.65 17.95
CA ILE A 14 -7.15 -12.42 18.94
C ILE A 14 -7.13 -13.91 18.57
N LEU A 15 -7.31 -14.23 17.28
CA LEU A 15 -7.21 -15.61 16.80
C LEU A 15 -5.82 -16.20 17.03
N SER A 16 -4.76 -15.38 16.88
CA SER A 16 -3.38 -15.79 17.19
C SER A 16 -3.20 -16.08 18.68
N ALA A 17 -3.70 -15.20 19.56
CA ALA A 17 -3.65 -15.44 21.00
C ALA A 17 -4.40 -16.72 21.39
N LEU A 18 -5.57 -16.95 20.79
CA LEU A 18 -6.38 -18.15 21.05
C LEU A 18 -5.69 -19.41 20.54
N ALA A 19 -5.10 -19.39 19.35
CA ALA A 19 -4.31 -20.49 18.80
C ALA A 19 -3.07 -20.78 19.66
N LEU A 20 -2.38 -19.75 20.14
CA LEU A 20 -1.21 -19.91 21.01
C LEU A 20 -1.59 -20.50 22.37
N ALA A 21 -2.65 -19.99 23.00
CA ALA A 21 -3.11 -20.48 24.30
C ALA A 21 -3.62 -21.92 24.22
N SER A 22 -4.51 -22.20 23.26
CA SER A 22 -5.05 -23.56 23.05
C SER A 22 -3.97 -24.54 22.60
N GLY A 23 -3.08 -24.12 21.71
CA GLY A 23 -1.92 -24.91 21.28
C GLY A 23 -0.97 -25.21 22.44
N PHE A 24 -0.71 -24.23 23.31
CA PHE A 24 0.11 -24.45 24.52
C PHE A 24 -0.50 -25.53 25.41
N ILE A 25 -1.81 -25.48 25.69
CA ILE A 25 -2.47 -26.49 26.53
C ILE A 25 -2.38 -27.90 25.90
N ILE A 26 -2.54 -28.00 24.58
CA ILE A 26 -2.52 -29.28 23.87
C ILE A 26 -1.10 -29.87 23.77
N PHE A 27 -0.12 -29.06 23.38
CA PHE A 27 1.24 -29.51 23.10
C PHE A 27 2.21 -29.39 24.28
N ALA A 28 1.80 -28.76 25.40
CA ALA A 28 2.66 -28.67 26.58
C ALA A 28 2.95 -30.06 27.17
N PRO A 29 4.21 -30.30 27.60
CA PRO A 29 4.57 -31.50 28.33
C PRO A 29 3.85 -31.58 29.68
N THR A 30 3.56 -32.81 30.13
CA THR A 30 2.78 -33.08 31.36
C THR A 30 3.36 -32.40 32.59
N LYS A 31 4.69 -32.39 32.76
CA LYS A 31 5.40 -31.68 33.85
C LYS A 31 5.07 -30.18 33.94
N LEU A 32 4.79 -29.52 32.82
CA LEU A 32 4.41 -28.10 32.80
C LEU A 32 2.92 -27.92 33.11
N LEU A 33 2.07 -28.81 32.62
CA LEU A 33 0.64 -28.81 32.91
C LEU A 33 0.36 -29.08 34.39
N GLU A 34 1.14 -29.96 35.03
CA GLU A 34 1.09 -30.24 36.47
C GLU A 34 1.40 -28.99 37.30
N ARG A 35 2.47 -28.25 36.95
CA ARG A 35 2.84 -27.00 37.64
C ARG A 35 1.80 -25.89 37.51
N LEU A 36 1.02 -25.91 36.43
CA LEU A 36 -0.02 -24.93 36.14
C LEU A 36 -1.42 -25.43 36.52
N TYR A 37 -1.54 -26.61 37.15
CA TYR A 37 -2.81 -27.24 37.54
C TYR A 37 -3.80 -27.45 36.38
N PHE A 38 -3.30 -27.68 35.16
CA PHE A 38 -4.10 -27.84 33.93
C PHE A 38 -4.31 -29.29 33.48
N VAL A 39 -3.80 -30.29 34.23
CA VAL A 39 -3.87 -31.71 33.84
C VAL A 39 -5.33 -32.19 33.72
N ASP A 40 -6.12 -32.05 34.78
CA ASP A 40 -7.53 -32.49 34.79
C ASP A 40 -8.39 -31.70 33.80
N PHE A 41 -8.04 -30.44 33.57
CA PHE A 41 -8.73 -29.59 32.60
C PHE A 41 -8.49 -30.06 31.16
N LYS A 42 -7.25 -30.43 30.83
CA LYS A 42 -6.90 -30.99 29.53
C LYS A 42 -7.60 -32.33 29.31
N ASP A 43 -7.67 -33.20 30.30
CA ASP A 43 -8.33 -34.50 30.15
C ASP A 43 -9.84 -34.37 29.95
N LYS A 44 -10.47 -33.39 30.61
CA LYS A 44 -11.92 -33.15 30.49
C LYS A 44 -12.33 -32.36 29.25
N PHE A 45 -11.53 -31.38 28.84
CA PHE A 45 -11.90 -30.43 27.77
C PHE A 45 -10.98 -30.49 26.53
N GLY A 46 -10.01 -31.40 26.50
CA GLY A 46 -8.99 -31.48 25.45
C GLY A 46 -9.55 -31.54 24.03
N PHE A 47 -10.67 -32.25 23.83
CA PHE A 47 -11.36 -32.30 22.54
C PHE A 47 -11.88 -30.92 22.09
N TYR A 48 -12.56 -30.17 22.98
CA TYR A 48 -13.09 -28.84 22.67
C TYR A 48 -11.96 -27.82 22.43
N ILE A 49 -10.90 -27.88 23.23
CA ILE A 49 -9.71 -27.02 23.05
C ILE A 49 -9.02 -27.34 21.72
N GLY A 50 -8.94 -28.62 21.36
CA GLY A 50 -8.46 -29.09 20.05
C GLY A 50 -9.25 -28.52 18.89
N LEU A 51 -10.59 -28.55 18.98
CA LEU A 51 -11.45 -27.98 17.95
C LEU A 51 -11.23 -26.47 17.78
N VAL A 52 -11.16 -25.73 18.88
CA VAL A 52 -10.88 -24.28 18.87
C VAL A 52 -9.51 -23.98 18.27
N PHE A 53 -8.49 -24.78 18.61
CA PHE A 53 -7.14 -24.67 18.07
C PHE A 53 -7.13 -24.87 16.55
N ILE A 54 -7.76 -25.95 16.06
CA ILE A 54 -7.82 -26.29 14.62
C ILE A 54 -8.54 -25.19 13.82
N ILE A 55 -9.66 -24.67 14.33
CA ILE A 55 -10.39 -23.59 13.65
C ILE A 55 -9.52 -22.32 13.62
N SER A 56 -8.91 -21.96 14.74
CA SER A 56 -8.08 -20.74 14.85
C SER A 56 -6.87 -20.81 13.92
N ILE A 57 -6.14 -21.93 13.90
CA ILE A 57 -4.96 -22.09 13.03
C ILE A 57 -5.35 -22.12 11.55
N SER A 58 -6.49 -22.72 11.19
CA SER A 58 -6.98 -22.76 9.81
C SER A 58 -7.27 -21.36 9.28
N ILE A 59 -7.93 -20.51 10.07
CA ILE A 59 -8.22 -19.13 9.69
C ILE A 59 -6.92 -18.31 9.56
N LEU A 60 -5.98 -18.47 10.50
CA LEU A 60 -4.69 -17.79 10.46
C LEU A 60 -3.88 -18.18 9.23
N LEU A 61 -3.91 -19.46 8.84
CA LEU A 61 -3.18 -19.97 7.68
C LEU A 61 -3.74 -19.38 6.38
N VAL A 62 -5.06 -19.33 6.22
CA VAL A 62 -5.72 -18.66 5.09
C VAL A 62 -5.37 -17.16 5.06
N TYR A 63 -5.41 -16.49 6.21
CA TYR A 63 -5.04 -15.08 6.31
C TYR A 63 -3.58 -14.84 5.89
N LEU A 64 -2.65 -15.71 6.33
CA LEU A 64 -1.24 -15.63 5.99
C LEU A 64 -1.02 -15.78 4.47
N ILE A 65 -1.71 -16.74 3.83
CA ILE A 65 -1.64 -16.94 2.38
C ILE A 65 -2.12 -15.69 1.65
N ILE A 66 -3.30 -15.17 1.99
CA ILE A 66 -3.87 -13.98 1.32
C ILE A 66 -2.96 -12.77 1.50
N LYS A 67 -2.46 -12.53 2.73
CA LYS A 67 -1.57 -11.40 3.02
C LYS A 67 -0.27 -11.50 2.25
N SER A 68 0.33 -12.69 2.19
CA SER A 68 1.59 -12.94 1.47
C SER A 68 1.39 -12.79 -0.04
N ALA A 69 0.31 -13.34 -0.58
CA ALA A 69 -0.04 -13.21 -2.00
C ALA A 69 -0.27 -11.75 -2.39
N LYS A 70 -1.03 -11.00 -1.57
CA LYS A 70 -1.26 -9.56 -1.79
C LYS A 70 0.04 -8.77 -1.75
N TYR A 71 0.90 -9.03 -0.76
CA TYR A 71 2.21 -8.38 -0.66
C TYR A 71 3.08 -8.61 -1.91
N LEU A 72 3.13 -9.85 -2.42
CA LEU A 72 3.85 -10.17 -3.64
C LEU A 72 3.23 -9.50 -4.88
N TYR A 73 1.91 -9.49 -4.97
CA TYR A 73 1.18 -8.84 -6.06
C TYR A 73 1.43 -7.33 -6.07
N ASP A 74 1.26 -6.65 -4.93
CA ASP A 74 1.47 -5.21 -4.79
C ASP A 74 2.93 -4.85 -5.12
N LYS A 75 3.90 -5.62 -4.60
CA LYS A 75 5.32 -5.42 -4.93
C LYS A 75 5.62 -5.53 -6.43
N ARG A 76 5.01 -6.51 -7.12
CA ARG A 76 5.16 -6.67 -8.57
C ARG A 76 4.48 -5.54 -9.34
N LYS A 77 3.27 -5.15 -8.91
CA LYS A 77 2.51 -4.04 -9.50
C LYS A 77 3.27 -2.72 -9.39
N ASP A 78 3.84 -2.44 -8.23
CA ASP A 78 4.63 -1.22 -7.98
C ASP A 78 5.93 -1.19 -8.80
N LYS A 79 6.54 -2.34 -9.04
CA LYS A 79 7.72 -2.44 -9.91
C LYS A 79 7.33 -2.14 -11.37
N LYS A 80 6.27 -2.79 -11.86
CA LYS A 80 5.78 -2.58 -13.24
C LYS A 80 5.30 -1.15 -13.47
N LEU A 81 4.65 -0.53 -12.48
CA LEU A 81 4.23 0.86 -12.54
C LEU A 81 5.43 1.79 -12.70
N ARG A 82 6.49 1.61 -11.89
CA ARG A 82 7.72 2.39 -11.97
C ARG A 82 8.44 2.22 -13.31
N GLU A 83 8.51 1.00 -13.83
CA GLU A 83 9.08 0.72 -15.15
C GLU A 83 8.31 1.46 -16.27
N ASN A 84 6.97 1.42 -16.23
CA ASN A 84 6.14 2.14 -17.19
C ASN A 84 6.26 3.66 -17.07
N GLN A 85 6.30 4.18 -15.83
CA GLN A 85 6.54 5.61 -15.56
C GLN A 85 7.90 6.06 -16.11
N LEU A 86 8.95 5.29 -15.87
CA LEU A 86 10.29 5.57 -16.40
C LEU A 86 10.29 5.58 -17.93
N LYS A 87 9.69 4.55 -18.54
CA LYS A 87 9.57 4.45 -20.00
C LYS A 87 8.88 5.68 -20.58
N TYR A 88 7.76 6.08 -19.99
CA TYR A 88 7.01 7.25 -20.42
C TYR A 88 7.84 8.54 -20.30
N LEU A 89 8.52 8.76 -19.17
CA LEU A 89 9.38 9.94 -18.98
C LEU A 89 10.53 9.99 -20.01
N LYS A 90 11.07 8.84 -20.42
CA LYS A 90 12.12 8.77 -21.45
C LYS A 90 11.58 9.14 -22.84
N GLU A 91 10.35 8.73 -23.15
CA GLU A 91 9.65 8.97 -24.42
C GLU A 91 9.03 10.37 -24.56
N LEU A 92 9.13 11.23 -23.52
CA LEU A 92 8.68 12.63 -23.60
C LEU A 92 9.38 13.40 -24.73
N SER A 93 8.65 14.29 -25.38
CA SER A 93 9.17 15.17 -26.43
C SER A 93 10.18 16.18 -25.87
N GLY A 94 11.01 16.75 -26.73
CA GLY A 94 11.99 17.76 -26.30
C GLY A 94 11.34 18.98 -25.61
N GLU A 95 10.17 19.41 -26.09
CA GLU A 95 9.41 20.52 -25.49
C GLU A 95 8.86 20.17 -24.11
N GLU A 96 8.34 18.95 -23.94
CA GLU A 96 7.84 18.45 -22.65
C GLU A 96 8.97 18.38 -21.61
N LYS A 97 10.13 17.85 -22.02
CA LYS A 97 11.31 17.78 -21.15
C LYS A 97 11.83 19.17 -20.78
N HIS A 98 11.84 20.09 -21.74
CA HIS A 98 12.24 21.47 -21.50
C HIS A 98 11.32 22.16 -20.48
N LEU A 99 9.99 22.03 -20.65
CA LEU A 99 9.01 22.57 -19.71
C LEU A 99 9.21 21.98 -18.30
N LEU A 100 9.35 20.65 -18.19
CA LEU A 100 9.57 20.02 -16.88
C LEU A 100 10.85 20.47 -16.21
N ARG A 101 11.95 20.64 -16.97
CA ARG A 101 13.22 21.17 -16.45
C ARG A 101 13.06 22.57 -15.89
N GLN A 102 12.30 23.43 -16.57
CA GLN A 102 12.01 24.79 -16.09
C GLN A 102 11.28 24.76 -14.75
N ILE A 103 10.26 23.90 -14.61
CA ILE A 103 9.47 23.79 -13.39
C ILE A 103 10.31 23.18 -12.25
N ILE A 104 11.12 22.15 -12.53
CA ILE A 104 11.98 21.48 -11.53
C ILE A 104 13.09 22.41 -11.03
N SER A 105 13.51 23.38 -11.84
CA SER A 105 14.50 24.39 -11.44
C SER A 105 13.93 25.42 -10.46
N CYS A 106 12.61 25.55 -10.34
CA CYS A 106 11.97 26.43 -9.37
C CYS A 106 12.10 25.86 -7.94
N PRO A 107 12.31 26.71 -6.91
CA PRO A 107 12.45 26.25 -5.52
C PRO A 107 11.30 25.38 -5.02
N ASP A 108 10.07 25.74 -5.42
CA ASP A 108 8.83 25.07 -5.00
C ASP A 108 8.30 24.07 -6.04
N TYR A 109 9.12 23.75 -7.06
CA TYR A 109 8.74 22.87 -8.18
C TYR A 109 7.40 23.25 -8.85
N THR A 110 7.07 24.55 -8.84
CA THR A 110 5.78 25.09 -9.24
C THR A 110 5.96 26.21 -10.26
N MET A 111 5.10 26.28 -11.26
CA MET A 111 5.09 27.33 -12.29
C MET A 111 3.66 27.62 -12.76
N GLU A 112 3.37 28.88 -13.10
CA GLU A 112 2.10 29.26 -13.72
C GLU A 112 2.06 28.87 -15.20
N LEU A 113 1.15 27.97 -15.55
CA LEU A 113 1.02 27.44 -16.89
C LEU A 113 -0.38 27.68 -17.47
N PRO A 114 -0.48 27.91 -18.79
CA PRO A 114 -1.76 28.06 -19.47
C PRO A 114 -2.55 26.74 -19.46
N VAL A 115 -3.77 26.77 -18.92
CA VAL A 115 -4.63 25.57 -18.75
C VAL A 115 -5.10 24.98 -20.06
N ASN A 116 -5.15 25.80 -21.12
CA ASN A 116 -5.60 25.42 -22.45
C ASN A 116 -4.46 24.89 -23.34
N ASN A 117 -3.23 24.85 -22.85
CA ASN A 117 -2.10 24.34 -23.63
C ASN A 117 -2.10 22.81 -23.66
N GLY A 118 -2.05 22.24 -24.87
CA GLY A 118 -2.06 20.79 -25.09
C GLY A 118 -0.93 20.04 -24.38
N LEU A 119 0.26 20.64 -24.22
CA LEU A 119 1.36 20.03 -23.46
C LEU A 119 1.02 19.90 -21.98
N VAL A 120 0.42 20.95 -21.40
CA VAL A 120 0.04 20.99 -19.98
C VAL A 120 -1.08 19.97 -19.72
N ILE A 121 -2.10 19.93 -20.58
CA ILE A 121 -3.19 18.97 -20.51
C ILE A 121 -2.66 17.53 -20.60
N LYS A 122 -1.73 17.27 -21.53
CA LYS A 122 -1.12 15.95 -21.69
C LYS A 122 -0.35 15.56 -20.42
N LEU A 123 0.57 16.39 -19.93
CA LEU A 123 1.34 16.10 -18.72
C LEU A 123 0.46 15.94 -17.46
N GLN A 124 -0.64 16.67 -17.38
CA GLN A 124 -1.64 16.52 -16.32
C GLN A 124 -2.37 15.17 -16.40
N SER A 125 -2.75 14.70 -17.60
CA SER A 125 -3.45 13.41 -17.76
C SER A 125 -2.61 12.21 -17.32
N PHE A 126 -1.28 12.32 -17.37
CA PHE A 126 -0.34 11.32 -16.87
C PHE A 126 0.07 11.54 -15.40
N TYR A 127 -0.58 12.45 -14.67
CA TYR A 127 -0.24 12.78 -13.28
C TYR A 127 1.24 13.19 -13.09
N ILE A 128 1.82 13.85 -14.10
CA ILE A 128 3.15 14.46 -13.99
C ILE A 128 3.03 15.85 -13.37
N LEU A 129 2.05 16.63 -13.85
CA LEU A 129 1.69 17.95 -13.34
C LEU A 129 0.38 17.90 -12.56
N THR A 130 0.26 18.72 -11.52
CA THR A 130 -0.98 18.86 -10.76
C THR A 130 -1.19 20.32 -10.35
N PRO A 131 -2.42 20.86 -10.46
CA PRO A 131 -2.71 22.21 -10.02
C PRO A 131 -2.42 22.39 -8.52
N ALA A 132 -1.82 23.52 -8.14
CA ALA A 132 -1.53 23.88 -6.76
C ALA A 132 -2.79 24.42 -6.03
N GLY A 133 -3.90 23.68 -6.11
CA GLY A 133 -5.19 24.07 -5.53
C GLY A 133 -6.39 23.67 -6.40
N SER A 134 -7.58 23.68 -5.81
CA SER A 134 -8.84 23.36 -6.49
C SER A 134 -9.55 24.57 -7.11
N THR A 135 -9.26 25.79 -6.63
CA THR A 135 -9.84 27.04 -7.13
C THR A 135 -8.74 28.07 -7.37
N HIS A 136 -8.73 28.65 -8.57
CA HIS A 136 -7.74 29.63 -8.99
C HIS A 136 -8.43 30.85 -9.57
N LEU A 137 -7.94 32.04 -9.22
CA LEU A 137 -8.33 33.27 -9.90
C LEU A 137 -7.62 33.28 -11.25
N VAL A 138 -8.41 33.27 -12.33
CA VAL A 138 -7.88 33.25 -13.70
C VAL A 138 -8.31 34.48 -14.46
N ASN A 139 -7.41 35.01 -15.29
CA ASN A 139 -7.77 36.03 -16.26
C ASN A 139 -8.51 35.36 -17.43
N ALA A 140 -9.64 35.94 -17.86
CA ALA A 140 -10.42 35.41 -18.97
C ALA A 140 -9.65 35.38 -20.31
N HIS A 141 -8.65 36.26 -20.50
CA HIS A 141 -7.87 36.36 -21.73
C HIS A 141 -6.56 35.54 -21.68
N ASP A 142 -6.04 35.26 -20.48
CA ASP A 142 -4.85 34.42 -20.26
C ASP A 142 -5.08 33.52 -19.03
N MET A 143 -5.68 32.36 -19.27
CA MET A 143 -6.04 31.42 -18.22
C MET A 143 -4.81 30.62 -17.77
N ARG A 144 -4.05 31.19 -16.84
CA ARG A 144 -2.90 30.53 -16.20
C ARG A 144 -3.22 30.17 -14.77
N ILE A 145 -2.75 29.00 -14.34
CA ILE A 145 -2.81 28.56 -12.94
C ILE A 145 -1.47 27.96 -12.53
N PRO A 146 -1.13 27.99 -11.23
CA PRO A 146 0.07 27.32 -10.74
C PRO A 146 -0.09 25.80 -10.82
N PHE A 147 0.90 25.13 -11.42
CA PHE A 147 1.06 23.69 -11.43
C PHE A 147 2.37 23.29 -10.78
N PHE A 148 2.36 22.21 -9.99
CA PHE A 148 3.56 21.62 -9.44
C PHE A 148 3.85 20.24 -10.05
N VAL A 149 5.14 19.87 -10.07
CA VAL A 149 5.58 18.54 -10.50
C VAL A 149 5.39 17.53 -9.37
N GLN A 150 4.77 16.40 -9.67
CA GLN A 150 4.50 15.37 -8.67
C GLN A 150 5.79 14.74 -8.12
N PRO A 151 5.87 14.39 -6.82
CA PRO A 151 7.11 13.91 -6.19
C PRO A 151 7.74 12.68 -6.84
N TRP A 152 6.92 11.80 -7.44
CA TRP A 152 7.43 10.61 -8.12
C TRP A 152 8.27 10.98 -9.35
N VAL A 153 7.91 12.04 -10.08
CA VAL A 153 8.67 12.51 -11.25
C VAL A 153 10.02 13.05 -10.81
N ILE A 154 10.06 13.87 -9.76
CA ILE A 154 11.28 14.45 -9.19
C ILE A 154 12.22 13.33 -8.72
N LYS A 155 11.66 12.33 -8.01
CA LYS A 155 12.43 11.17 -7.57
C LYS A 155 13.02 10.40 -8.76
N MET A 156 12.21 10.12 -9.78
CA MET A 156 12.65 9.39 -10.96
C MET A 156 13.73 10.16 -11.76
N ALA A 157 13.60 11.48 -11.89
CA ALA A 157 14.59 12.35 -12.54
C ALA A 157 15.93 12.35 -11.79
N ARG A 158 15.90 12.41 -10.45
CA ARG A 158 17.11 12.31 -9.63
C ARG A 158 17.79 10.94 -9.70
N GLU A 159 16.99 9.87 -9.73
CA GLU A 159 17.50 8.49 -9.84
C GLU A 159 18.04 8.16 -11.24
N ASN A 160 17.57 8.86 -12.29
CA ASN A 160 17.90 8.59 -13.69
C ASN A 160 18.22 9.90 -14.45
N PRO A 161 19.44 10.45 -14.29
CA PRO A 161 19.83 11.70 -14.95
C PRO A 161 19.84 11.63 -16.49
N ASP A 162 19.85 10.42 -17.07
CA ASP A 162 19.80 10.16 -18.51
C ASP A 162 18.48 10.53 -19.17
N ILE A 163 17.40 10.73 -18.40
CA ILE A 163 16.08 11.13 -18.93
C ILE A 163 16.14 12.53 -19.58
N GLY A 164 17.04 13.40 -19.09
CA GLY A 164 17.23 14.75 -19.60
C GLY A 164 16.19 15.76 -19.12
N ILE A 165 15.64 15.55 -17.92
CA ILE A 165 14.64 16.40 -17.26
C ILE A 165 15.20 16.85 -15.91
#